data_AF-A0A434WMM0-F1
#
_entry.id   AF-A0A434WMM0-F1
#
_cell.length_a   1.000
_cell.length_b   1.000
_cell.length_c   1.000
_cell.angle_alpha   90.00
_cell.angle_beta   90.00
_cell.angle_gamma   90.00
#
_symmetry.space_group_name_H-M   'P 1'
#
loop_
_entity.id
_entity.type
_entity.pdbx_description
1 polymer ?
#
loop_
_entity_poly.entity_id
_entity_poly.type
_entity_poly.pdbx_seq_one_letter_code
_entity_poly.pdbx_strand_id
1 'polypeptide(L)'
;SLVGSGPMIIQEFQQGQFVRLSPNPHFRSGKPAMSGMVFNFFSTADPIAQGLKSGNLNFGFGLTVAQWDDLSKDPHIVCIESRTEQRNYLAFNTVSGKGAGNTRALQDPAFRDAIGYAIDQKTLVDRAFRGHADPGVGLVMPSATEY
;
A
#
# COMPACT_ATOMS: atom_id res chain seq x y z
N SER A 1 -21.49 9.80 15.45
CA SER A 1 -20.72 10.63 14.51
C SER A 1 -19.25 10.49 14.84
N LEU A 2 -18.37 10.36 13.85
CA LEU A 2 -16.93 10.48 14.09
C LEU A 2 -16.66 11.97 14.34
N VAL A 3 -16.29 12.34 15.57
CA VAL A 3 -15.92 13.71 15.94
C VAL A 3 -14.43 13.68 16.26
N GLY A 4 -13.63 14.41 15.48
CA GLY A 4 -12.19 14.51 15.66
C GLY A 4 -11.75 15.97 15.69
N SER A 5 -10.62 16.24 16.35
CA SER A 5 -9.98 17.56 16.41
C SER A 5 -8.96 17.78 15.29
N GLY A 6 -8.98 16.95 14.25
CA GLY A 6 -8.09 17.02 13.10
C GLY A 6 -8.39 18.21 12.16
N PRO A 7 -7.53 18.43 11.15
CA PRO A 7 -7.69 19.53 10.19
C PRO A 7 -8.91 19.36 9.29
N MET A 8 -9.37 18.13 9.07
CA MET A 8 -10.51 17.81 8.20
C MET A 8 -11.59 17.05 8.98
N ILE A 9 -12.86 17.28 8.63
CA ILE A 9 -14.04 16.63 9.22
C ILE A 9 -14.73 15.79 8.15
N ILE A 10 -15.23 14.60 8.52
CA ILE A 10 -16.08 13.79 7.62
C ILE A 10 -17.41 14.50 7.38
N GLN A 11 -17.64 14.86 6.12
CA GLN A 11 -18.91 15.39 5.65
C GLN A 11 -19.84 14.27 5.19
N GLU A 12 -19.29 13.24 4.53
CA GLU A 12 -20.05 12.12 3.98
C GLU A 12 -19.16 10.88 3.92
N PHE A 13 -19.74 9.71 4.19
CA PHE A 13 -19.06 8.43 4.05
C PHE A 13 -19.99 7.44 3.36
N GLN A 14 -19.56 6.96 2.20
CA GLN A 14 -20.22 5.89 1.48
C GLN A 14 -19.32 4.66 1.49
N GLN A 15 -19.75 3.65 2.24
CA GLN A 15 -18.96 2.44 2.48
C GLN A 15 -18.51 1.79 1.17
N GLY A 16 -17.21 1.50 1.06
CA GLY A 16 -16.61 0.89 -0.12
C GLY A 16 -16.52 1.79 -1.35
N GLN A 17 -16.97 3.05 -1.28
CA GLN A 17 -16.94 3.99 -2.39
C GLN A 17 -16.07 5.22 -2.11
N PHE A 18 -16.45 6.05 -1.14
CA PHE A 18 -15.67 7.26 -0.85
C PHE A 18 -15.89 7.79 0.58
N VAL A 19 -14.97 8.67 1.00
CA VAL A 19 -15.18 9.60 2.11
C VAL A 19 -14.95 11.03 1.62
N ARG A 20 -15.91 11.91 1.91
CA ARG A 20 -15.83 13.35 1.65
C ARG A 20 -15.46 14.06 2.93
N LEU A 21 -14.45 14.92 2.82
CA LEU A 21 -13.90 15.69 3.92
C LEU A 21 -14.05 17.18 3.67
N SER A 22 -14.50 17.92 4.68
CA SER A 22 -14.53 19.38 4.69
C SER A 22 -13.52 19.94 5.70
N PRO A 23 -13.03 21.17 5.51
CA PRO A 23 -12.02 21.75 6.40
C PRO A 23 -12.63 22.06 7.77
N ASN A 24 -11.92 21.71 8.84
CA ASN A 24 -12.34 22.03 10.20
C ASN A 24 -12.07 23.52 10.50
N PRO A 25 -13.10 24.38 10.65
CA PRO A 25 -12.90 25.79 10.97
C PRO A 25 -12.34 26.01 12.39
N HIS A 26 -12.43 25.01 13.26
CA HIS A 26 -11.97 25.04 14.65
C HIS A 26 -10.68 24.24 14.86
N PHE A 27 -9.94 23.91 13.79
CA PHE A 27 -8.65 23.26 13.95
C PHE A 27 -7.69 24.15 14.74
N ARG A 28 -6.90 23.56 15.65
CA ARG A 28 -6.02 24.28 16.58
C ARG A 28 -5.04 25.27 15.92
N SER A 29 -4.71 25.05 14.65
CA SER A 29 -3.82 25.90 13.86
C SER A 29 -4.56 26.81 12.88
N GLY A 30 -5.87 26.99 13.07
CA GLY A 30 -6.76 27.70 12.15
C GLY A 30 -7.32 26.81 11.05
N LYS A 31 -8.31 27.34 10.32
CA LYS A 31 -8.95 26.65 9.20
C LYS A 31 -7.92 26.31 8.11
N PRO A 32 -7.80 25.03 7.67
CA PRO A 32 -6.92 24.69 6.56
C PRO A 32 -7.26 25.44 5.28
N ALA A 33 -6.24 25.76 4.48
CA ALA A 33 -6.40 26.43 3.19
C ALA A 33 -7.07 25.56 2.12
N MET A 34 -6.90 24.23 2.22
CA MET A 34 -7.56 23.27 1.32
C MET A 34 -9.08 23.34 1.52
N SER A 35 -9.85 23.44 0.44
CA SER A 35 -11.32 23.59 0.49
C SER A 35 -12.07 22.30 0.84
N GLY A 36 -11.41 21.14 0.74
CA GLY A 36 -12.01 19.82 0.94
C GLY A 36 -11.22 18.74 0.22
N MET A 37 -11.56 17.48 0.46
CA MET A 37 -10.97 16.34 -0.23
C MET A 37 -11.99 15.20 -0.33
N VAL A 38 -11.91 14.42 -1.41
CA VAL A 38 -12.64 13.16 -1.55
C VAL A 38 -11.63 12.06 -1.72
N PHE A 39 -11.63 11.09 -0.79
CA PHE A 39 -10.89 9.86 -0.97
C PHE A 39 -11.82 8.83 -1.61
N ASN A 40 -11.51 8.43 -2.83
CA ASN A 40 -12.21 7.34 -3.52
C ASN A 40 -11.52 6.02 -3.22
N PHE A 41 -12.29 4.98 -2.93
CA PHE A 41 -11.81 3.64 -2.68
C PHE A 41 -11.93 2.81 -3.94
N PHE A 42 -10.82 2.23 -4.38
CA PHE A 42 -10.77 1.32 -5.51
C PHE A 42 -10.16 0.00 -5.05
N SER A 43 -10.68 -1.11 -5.57
CA SER A 43 -10.14 -2.45 -5.30
C SER A 43 -8.96 -2.81 -6.20
N THR A 44 -8.74 -2.05 -7.27
CA THR A 44 -7.64 -2.22 -8.22
C THR A 44 -7.05 -0.86 -8.56
N ALA A 45 -5.84 -0.89 -9.14
CA ALA A 45 -5.13 0.33 -9.49
C ALA A 45 -5.53 0.92 -10.87
N ASP A 46 -6.26 0.17 -11.71
CA ASP A 46 -6.65 0.65 -13.05
C ASP A 46 -7.52 1.92 -13.01
N PRO A 47 -8.57 2.01 -12.17
CA PRO A 47 -9.36 3.24 -12.05
C PRO A 47 -8.53 4.43 -11.55
N ILE A 48 -7.52 4.17 -10.73
CA ILE A 48 -6.60 5.22 -10.23
C ILE A 48 -5.78 5.77 -11.40
N ALA A 49 -5.14 4.90 -12.18
CA ALA A 49 -4.33 5.31 -13.33
C ALA A 49 -5.16 6.06 -14.38
N GLN A 50 -6.37 5.58 -14.69
CA GLN A 50 -7.26 6.28 -15.63
C GLN A 50 -7.74 7.63 -15.09
N GLY A 51 -8.09 7.70 -13.80
CA GLY A 51 -8.50 8.94 -13.17
C GLY A 51 -7.39 10.00 -13.16
N LEU A 52 -6.13 9.58 -12.97
CA LEU A 52 -4.97 10.48 -13.07
C LEU A 52 -4.81 11.00 -14.51
N LYS A 53 -4.83 10.12 -15.51
CA LYS A 53 -4.70 10.50 -16.93
C LYS A 53 -5.80 11.44 -17.41
N SER A 54 -7.03 11.22 -16.95
CA SER A 54 -8.16 12.05 -17.34
C SER A 54 -8.25 13.36 -16.55
N GLY A 55 -7.42 13.55 -15.51
CA GLY A 55 -7.51 14.67 -14.57
C GLY A 55 -8.68 14.58 -13.58
N ASN A 56 -9.38 13.45 -13.52
CA ASN A 56 -10.47 13.23 -12.55
C ASN A 56 -9.96 12.98 -11.14
N LEU A 57 -8.71 12.52 -11.01
CA LEU A 57 -7.99 12.38 -9.75
C LEU A 57 -6.75 13.27 -9.80
N ASN A 58 -6.52 14.03 -8.73
CA ASN A 58 -5.31 14.85 -8.58
C ASN A 58 -4.16 14.10 -7.89
N PHE A 59 -4.45 12.97 -7.26
CA PHE A 59 -3.50 12.15 -6.52
C PHE A 59 -3.93 10.69 -6.53
N GLY A 60 -2.96 9.77 -6.61
CA GLY A 60 -3.18 8.33 -6.56
C GLY A 60 -2.00 7.62 -5.91
N PHE A 61 -2.27 6.56 -5.17
CA PHE A 61 -1.27 5.71 -4.52
C PHE A 61 -1.62 4.24 -4.74
N GLY A 62 -0.63 3.35 -4.57
CA GLY A 62 -0.84 1.90 -4.76
C GLY A 62 -0.93 1.47 -6.23
N LEU A 63 -0.24 2.17 -7.12
CA LEU A 63 -0.10 1.78 -8.53
C LEU A 63 0.77 0.53 -8.66
N THR A 64 0.45 -0.31 -9.65
CA THR A 64 1.37 -1.35 -10.09
C THR A 64 2.55 -0.73 -10.83
N VAL A 65 3.68 -1.44 -10.91
CA VAL A 65 4.83 -0.97 -11.69
C VAL A 65 4.48 -0.71 -13.15
N ALA A 66 3.65 -1.55 -13.76
CA ALA A 66 3.25 -1.35 -15.15
C ALA A 66 2.45 -0.05 -15.36
N GLN A 67 1.59 0.32 -14.41
CA GLN A 67 0.86 1.60 -14.47
C GLN A 67 1.78 2.77 -14.14
N TRP A 68 2.74 2.59 -13.23
CA TRP A 68 3.77 3.57 -12.94
C TRP A 68 4.58 3.94 -14.19
N ASP A 69 5.14 2.93 -14.86
CA ASP A 69 5.91 3.07 -16.10
C ASP A 69 5.12 3.79 -17.20
N ASP A 70 3.80 3.61 -17.20
CA ASP A 70 2.93 4.20 -18.20
C ASP A 70 2.54 5.65 -17.87
N LEU A 71 2.24 5.95 -16.61
CA LEU A 71 1.95 7.30 -16.13
C LEU A 71 3.20 8.19 -16.17
N SER A 72 4.39 7.64 -15.96
CA SER A 72 5.65 8.40 -15.99
C SER A 72 6.01 8.94 -17.38
N LYS A 73 5.31 8.48 -18.44
CA LYS A 73 5.46 9.00 -19.80
C LYS A 73 4.66 10.28 -20.04
N ASP A 74 3.69 10.58 -19.18
CA ASP A 74 2.88 11.78 -19.28
C ASP A 74 3.60 12.97 -18.60
N PRO A 75 3.96 14.03 -19.34
CA PRO A 75 4.68 15.17 -18.77
C PRO A 75 3.87 15.99 -17.76
N HIS A 76 2.56 15.75 -17.65
CA HIS A 76 1.69 16.43 -16.67
C HIS A 76 1.55 15.66 -15.35
N ILE A 77 2.12 14.45 -15.26
CA ILE A 77 2.01 13.60 -14.07
C ILE A 77 3.39 13.47 -13.42
N VAL A 78 3.46 13.81 -12.13
CA VAL A 78 4.67 13.63 -11.34
C VAL A 78 4.63 12.28 -10.64
N CYS A 79 5.58 11.43 -11.00
CA CYS A 79 5.80 10.12 -10.42
C CYS A 79 6.90 10.17 -9.34
N ILE A 80 6.54 9.95 -8.07
CA ILE A 80 7.43 9.81 -6.92
C ILE A 80 7.47 8.37 -6.37
N GLU A 81 8.63 7.75 -6.35
CA GLU A 81 8.86 6.46 -5.68
C GLU A 81 9.53 6.66 -4.33
N SER A 82 9.12 5.89 -3.32
CA SER A 82 9.74 5.91 -1.99
C SER A 82 9.69 4.52 -1.35
N ARG A 83 10.71 4.21 -0.54
CA ARG A 83 10.73 3.03 0.31
C ARG A 83 9.63 3.19 1.37
N THR A 84 8.80 2.16 1.54
CA THR A 84 7.68 2.18 2.50
C THR A 84 7.85 1.11 3.57
N GLU A 85 7.03 1.18 4.62
CA GLU A 85 6.99 0.18 5.68
C GLU A 85 6.24 -1.12 5.31
N GLN A 86 6.00 -1.35 4.01
CA GLN A 86 5.25 -2.50 3.53
C GLN A 86 6.12 -3.75 3.43
N ARG A 87 5.59 -4.89 3.87
CA ARG A 87 6.25 -6.20 3.81
C ARG A 87 5.37 -7.21 3.08
N ASN A 88 5.96 -7.92 2.13
CA ASN A 88 5.38 -9.12 1.55
C ASN A 88 6.07 -10.33 2.17
N TYR A 89 5.32 -11.23 2.79
CA TYR A 89 5.87 -12.40 3.46
C TYR A 89 4.94 -13.60 3.33
N LEU A 90 5.53 -14.79 3.37
CA LEU A 90 4.79 -16.04 3.49
C LEU A 90 4.71 -16.42 4.97
N ALA A 91 3.50 -16.39 5.53
CA ALA A 91 3.28 -16.86 6.89
C ALA A 91 3.06 -18.38 6.89
N PHE A 92 3.86 -19.11 7.67
CA PHE A 92 3.66 -20.54 7.86
C PHE A 92 2.68 -20.80 9.00
N ASN A 93 1.63 -21.58 8.74
CA ASN A 93 0.75 -22.08 9.79
C ASN A 93 1.44 -23.25 10.53
N THR A 94 2.01 -22.99 11.69
CA THR A 94 2.75 -23.98 12.50
C THR A 94 1.87 -24.76 13.48
N VAL A 95 0.57 -24.45 13.56
CA VAL A 95 -0.38 -25.11 14.47
C VAL A 95 -0.93 -26.38 13.83
N SER A 96 -0.87 -27.51 14.53
CA SER A 96 -1.42 -28.78 14.03
C SER A 96 -2.94 -28.75 13.97
N GLY A 97 -3.50 -29.21 12.85
CA GLY A 97 -4.89 -29.64 12.76
C GLY A 97 -5.94 -28.53 12.83
N LYS A 98 -5.55 -27.25 12.69
CA LYS A 98 -6.48 -26.11 12.66
C LYS A 98 -6.17 -25.18 11.48
N GLY A 99 -7.23 -24.75 10.79
CA GLY A 99 -7.17 -23.78 9.68
C GLY A 99 -6.74 -24.38 8.34
N ALA A 100 -6.99 -23.66 7.24
CA ALA A 100 -6.53 -24.04 5.91
C ALA A 100 -4.99 -23.94 5.80
N GLY A 101 -4.38 -24.74 4.94
CA GLY A 101 -2.93 -24.71 4.71
C GLY A 101 -2.07 -25.27 5.85
N ASN A 102 -2.65 -26.04 6.78
CA ASN A 102 -1.88 -26.71 7.83
C ASN A 102 -1.32 -28.06 7.31
N THR A 103 -0.06 -28.36 7.61
CA THR A 103 0.55 -29.67 7.43
C THR A 103 1.48 -29.95 8.61
N ARG A 104 1.72 -31.22 8.95
CA ARG A 104 2.71 -31.56 10.00
C ARG A 104 4.13 -31.11 9.63
N ALA A 105 4.45 -31.04 8.33
CA ALA A 105 5.76 -30.59 7.86
C ALA A 105 6.04 -29.13 8.25
N LEU A 106 5.02 -28.25 8.24
CA LEU A 106 5.18 -26.85 8.65
C LEU A 106 5.51 -26.66 10.13
N GLN A 107 5.35 -27.70 10.96
CA GLN A 107 5.75 -27.66 12.37
C GLN A 107 7.28 -27.77 12.53
N ASP A 108 7.94 -28.46 11.61
CA ASP A 108 9.39 -28.63 11.60
C ASP A 108 10.10 -27.34 11.15
N PRO A 109 10.94 -26.70 11.99
CA PRO A 109 11.75 -25.56 11.59
C PRO A 109 12.62 -25.83 10.36
N ALA A 110 13.23 -27.03 10.26
CA ALA A 110 14.11 -27.37 9.13
C ALA A 110 13.36 -27.40 7.80
N PHE A 111 12.10 -27.82 7.81
CA PHE A 111 11.24 -27.77 6.64
C PHE A 111 10.92 -26.33 6.22
N ARG A 112 10.68 -25.43 7.18
CA ARG A 112 10.44 -24.00 6.88
C ARG A 112 11.70 -23.33 6.34
N ASP A 113 12.87 -23.67 6.89
CA ASP A 113 14.16 -23.19 6.38
C ASP A 113 14.39 -23.66 4.94
N ALA A 114 14.10 -24.93 4.64
CA ALA A 114 14.20 -25.49 3.28
C ALA A 114 13.31 -24.73 2.27
N ILE A 115 12.08 -24.37 2.65
CA ILE A 115 11.22 -23.51 1.82
C ILE A 115 11.85 -22.13 1.63
N GLY A 116 12.40 -21.54 2.70
CA GLY A 116 13.11 -20.25 2.63
C GLY A 116 14.27 -20.28 1.63
N TYR A 117 15.10 -21.33 1.66
CA TYR A 117 16.20 -21.52 0.71
C TYR A 117 15.74 -21.76 -0.74
N ALA A 118 14.56 -22.36 -0.94
CA ALA A 118 14.02 -22.63 -2.26
C ALA A 118 13.46 -21.38 -2.96
N ILE A 119 13.21 -20.29 -2.21
CA ILE A 119 12.67 -19.05 -2.76
C ILE A 119 13.82 -18.13 -3.18
N ASP A 120 13.98 -17.95 -4.49
CA ASP A 120 14.86 -16.94 -5.04
C ASP A 120 14.21 -15.55 -4.96
N GLN A 121 14.46 -14.85 -3.85
CA GLN A 121 13.93 -13.51 -3.60
C GLN A 121 14.41 -12.48 -4.62
N LYS A 122 15.63 -12.64 -5.15
CA LYS A 122 16.17 -11.71 -6.16
C LYS A 122 15.39 -11.85 -7.45
N THR A 123 15.16 -13.08 -7.91
CA THR A 123 14.32 -13.35 -9.08
C THR A 123 12.89 -12.84 -8.89
N LEU A 124 12.32 -12.94 -7.68
CA LEU A 124 11.00 -12.36 -7.37
C LEU A 124 11.00 -10.83 -7.50
N VAL A 125 11.99 -10.15 -6.92
CA VAL A 125 12.14 -8.69 -7.05
C VAL A 125 12.28 -8.29 -8.52
N ASP A 126 13.14 -8.96 -9.27
CA ASP A 126 13.42 -8.63 -10.66
C ASP A 126 12.21 -8.86 -11.57
N ARG A 127 11.45 -9.94 -11.37
CA ARG A 127 10.37 -10.33 -12.29
C ARG A 127 8.99 -9.84 -11.87
N ALA A 128 8.65 -9.97 -10.59
CA ALA A 128 7.33 -9.60 -10.10
C ALA A 128 7.24 -8.10 -9.77
N PHE A 129 8.31 -7.55 -9.19
CA PHE A 129 8.38 -6.14 -8.80
C PHE A 129 9.21 -5.28 -9.76
N ARG A 130 9.82 -5.87 -10.81
CA ARG A 130 10.63 -5.16 -11.81
C ARG A 130 11.71 -4.26 -11.18
N GLY A 131 12.27 -4.67 -10.04
CA GLY A 131 13.28 -3.90 -9.30
C GLY A 131 12.74 -2.82 -8.35
N HIS A 132 11.43 -2.63 -8.24
CA HIS A 132 10.78 -1.67 -7.32
C HIS A 132 10.50 -2.28 -5.93
N ALA A 133 11.37 -3.19 -5.48
CA ALA A 133 11.31 -3.81 -4.17
C ALA A 133 12.72 -4.24 -3.75
N ASP A 134 12.94 -4.42 -2.46
CA ASP A 134 14.15 -5.04 -1.94
C ASP A 134 13.89 -6.50 -1.53
N PRO A 135 14.89 -7.38 -1.62
CA PRO A 135 14.83 -8.69 -0.97
C PRO A 135 14.53 -8.57 0.52
N GLY A 136 13.70 -9.48 1.04
CA GLY A 136 13.33 -9.54 2.44
C GLY A 136 14.47 -10.11 3.29
N VAL A 137 15.15 -9.25 4.04
CA VAL A 137 16.29 -9.63 4.91
C VAL A 137 15.89 -9.96 6.36
N GLY A 138 14.62 -9.79 6.73
CA GLY A 138 14.11 -10.09 8.07
C GLY A 138 12.81 -9.35 8.41
N LEU A 139 12.43 -9.39 9.69
CA LEU A 139 11.25 -8.68 10.18
C LEU A 139 11.41 -7.15 10.17
N VAL A 140 12.65 -6.68 10.32
CA VAL A 140 13.01 -5.26 10.25
C VAL A 140 13.34 -4.91 8.80
N MET A 141 12.72 -3.85 8.31
CA MET A 141 12.97 -3.38 6.95
C MET A 141 14.25 -2.55 6.91
N PRO A 142 14.98 -2.57 5.80
CA PRO A 142 16.15 -1.69 5.62
C PRO A 142 15.83 -0.20 5.80
N SER A 143 14.60 0.24 5.51
CA SER A 143 14.17 1.64 5.72
C SER A 143 14.07 2.05 7.20
N ALA A 144 13.97 1.09 8.14
CA ALA A 144 13.85 1.41 9.55
C ALA A 144 15.12 2.03 10.16
N THR A 145 16.28 1.92 9.49
CA THR A 145 17.53 2.58 9.92
C THR A 145 17.65 4.02 9.44
N GLU A 146 16.72 4.52 8.62
CA GLU A 146 16.72 5.89 8.07
C GLU A 146 15.79 6.85 8.85
N TYR A 147 15.13 6.38 9.91
CA TYR A 147 14.36 7.17 10.88
C TYR A 147 15.24 7.69 12.01
#